data_AF-A0A7C5GJ04-F1
#
_entry.id   AF-A0A7C5GJ04-F1
#
_cell.length_a   1.000
_cell.length_b   1.000
_cell.length_c   1.000
_cell.angle_alpha   90.00
_cell.angle_beta   90.00
_cell.angle_gamma   90.00
#
_symmetry.space_group_name_H-M   'P 1'
#
loop_
_entity.id
_entity.type
_entity.pdbx_description
1 polymer ?
#
loop_
_entity_poly.entity_id
_entity_poly.type
_entity_poly.pdbx_seq_one_letter_code
_entity_poly.pdbx_strand_id
1 'polypeptide(L)'
;MLNSTIKGRTRAQESSKAIERLYISMRHLFTRGFYKPMGVSGDALRDALLVLRPEIYGSIAEEKVELNGLIYVIERLPEGIEECRYINLTADEGYSNSHFKPIIPPKRRRTCFRIDKDQMNIEVTRGRSEIYDILTHLTFLFVESYKIANKVLLNDEGETIREWKKLEDTVLHNRKLSRDDRDIMLAHMASILGRTFEETQKVHQELKEENNP
;
A
#
# COMPACT_ATOMS: atom_id res chain seq x y z
N MET A 1 -31.14 14.20 -40.17
CA MET A 1 -30.79 13.15 -39.19
C MET A 1 -30.02 13.82 -38.07
N LEU A 2 -30.61 13.90 -36.87
CA LEU A 2 -29.93 14.43 -35.69
C LEU A 2 -28.93 13.37 -35.21
N ASN A 3 -27.63 13.69 -35.29
CA ASN A 3 -26.58 12.89 -34.68
C ASN A 3 -26.84 12.85 -33.16
N SER A 4 -27.31 11.71 -32.65
CA SER A 4 -27.33 11.47 -31.21
C SER A 4 -25.87 11.39 -30.75
N THR A 5 -25.36 12.46 -30.18
CA THR A 5 -24.14 12.42 -29.38
C THR A 5 -24.34 11.38 -28.30
N ILE A 6 -23.62 10.26 -28.40
CA ILE A 6 -23.57 9.25 -27.34
C ILE A 6 -23.06 9.98 -26.11
N LYS A 7 -23.97 10.29 -25.19
CA LYS A 7 -23.64 10.98 -23.94
C LYS A 7 -22.77 10.01 -23.15
N GLY A 8 -21.47 10.29 -23.10
CA GLY A 8 -20.52 9.54 -22.29
C GLY A 8 -21.02 9.43 -20.84
N ARG A 9 -20.66 8.36 -20.15
CA ARG A 9 -21.04 8.19 -18.74
C ARG A 9 -20.50 9.35 -17.93
N THR A 10 -21.28 9.79 -16.94
CA THR A 10 -20.80 10.83 -16.01
C THR A 10 -19.86 10.21 -14.99
N ARG A 11 -18.92 11.00 -14.44
CA ARG A 11 -18.02 10.56 -13.36
C ARG A 11 -18.79 9.93 -12.19
N ALA A 12 -19.94 10.50 -11.82
CA ALA A 12 -20.79 9.94 -10.78
C ALA A 12 -21.29 8.53 -11.10
N GLN A 13 -21.71 8.27 -12.35
CA GLN A 13 -22.13 6.94 -12.79
C GLN A 13 -20.97 5.94 -12.78
N GLU A 14 -19.77 6.37 -13.16
CA GLU A 14 -18.56 5.53 -13.11
C GLU A 14 -18.17 5.20 -11.67
N SER A 15 -18.23 6.18 -10.77
CA SER A 15 -17.97 5.98 -9.34
C SER A 15 -18.97 5.02 -8.72
N SER A 16 -20.28 5.19 -8.92
CA SER A 16 -21.30 4.27 -8.38
C SER A 16 -21.07 2.83 -8.85
N LYS A 17 -20.74 2.65 -10.13
CA LYS A 17 -20.46 1.33 -10.70
C LYS A 17 -19.18 0.72 -10.14
N ALA A 18 -18.15 1.52 -9.88
CA ALA A 18 -16.91 1.04 -9.28
C ALA A 18 -17.12 0.63 -7.81
N ILE A 19 -17.93 1.37 -7.03
CA ILE A 19 -18.34 0.96 -5.67
C ILE A 19 -19.06 -0.38 -5.70
N GLU A 20 -20.02 -0.55 -6.61
CA GLU A 20 -20.77 -1.80 -6.75
C GLU A 20 -19.84 -2.97 -7.11
N ARG A 21 -18.93 -2.77 -8.06
CA ARG A 21 -17.92 -3.77 -8.45
C ARG A 21 -16.99 -4.15 -7.30
N LEU A 22 -16.54 -3.18 -6.49
CA LEU A 22 -15.76 -3.47 -5.29
C LEU A 22 -16.55 -4.34 -4.32
N TYR A 23 -17.78 -3.95 -4.01
CA TYR A 23 -18.61 -4.68 -3.07
C TYR A 23 -18.86 -6.13 -3.52
N ILE A 24 -19.19 -6.33 -4.80
CA ILE A 24 -19.38 -7.67 -5.38
C ILE A 24 -18.08 -8.48 -5.32
N SER A 25 -16.95 -7.88 -5.72
CA SER A 25 -15.64 -8.56 -5.73
C SER A 25 -15.21 -8.97 -4.33
N MET A 26 -15.37 -8.08 -3.34
CA MET A 26 -15.09 -8.37 -1.94
C MET A 26 -16.02 -9.45 -1.40
N ARG A 27 -17.32 -9.43 -1.74
CA ARG A 27 -18.25 -10.50 -1.33
C ARG A 27 -17.82 -11.87 -1.86
N HIS A 28 -17.34 -11.95 -3.10
CA HIS A 28 -16.79 -13.19 -3.65
C HIS A 28 -15.52 -13.65 -2.92
N LEU A 29 -14.63 -12.72 -2.56
CA LEU A 29 -13.45 -13.01 -1.74
C LEU A 29 -13.85 -13.62 -0.39
N PHE A 30 -14.88 -13.07 0.26
CA PHE A 30 -15.41 -13.61 1.50
C PHE A 30 -15.93 -15.04 1.39
N THR A 31 -16.64 -15.36 0.32
CA THR A 31 -17.11 -16.73 0.09
C THR A 31 -15.97 -17.69 -0.18
N ARG A 32 -14.86 -17.23 -0.79
CA ARG A 32 -13.69 -18.06 -1.11
C ARG A 32 -12.74 -18.24 0.06
N GLY A 33 -12.66 -17.28 0.98
CA GLY A 33 -11.78 -17.33 2.14
C GLY A 33 -10.30 -17.01 1.88
N PHE A 34 -9.92 -16.61 0.66
CA PHE A 34 -8.55 -16.18 0.36
C PHE A 34 -8.50 -15.06 -0.70
N TYR A 35 -7.43 -14.27 -0.67
CA TYR A 35 -7.20 -13.15 -1.58
C TYR A 35 -5.84 -13.27 -2.32
N LYS A 36 -5.96 -13.30 -3.65
CA LYS A 36 -4.94 -13.15 -4.71
C LYS A 36 -4.71 -11.71 -5.20
N PRO A 37 -3.73 -10.90 -4.74
CA PRO A 37 -3.52 -9.57 -5.33
C PRO A 37 -3.31 -9.59 -6.85
N MET A 38 -2.57 -10.59 -7.34
CA MET A 38 -2.30 -10.81 -8.77
C MET A 38 -3.30 -11.76 -9.45
N GLY A 39 -4.47 -11.97 -8.84
CA GLY A 39 -5.55 -12.77 -9.43
C GLY A 39 -6.71 -11.90 -9.89
N VAL A 40 -7.69 -12.52 -10.55
CA VAL A 40 -8.89 -11.86 -11.09
C VAL A 40 -9.59 -10.93 -10.08
N SER A 41 -9.67 -11.34 -8.81
CA SER A 41 -10.28 -10.51 -7.78
C SER A 41 -9.41 -9.31 -7.39
N GLY A 42 -8.08 -9.45 -7.39
CA GLY A 42 -7.17 -8.33 -7.15
C GLY A 42 -7.17 -7.33 -8.29
N ASP A 43 -7.17 -7.79 -9.55
CA ASP A 43 -7.34 -6.93 -10.72
C ASP A 43 -8.64 -6.12 -10.64
N ALA A 44 -9.75 -6.78 -10.26
CA ALA A 44 -11.04 -6.11 -10.09
C ALA A 44 -11.03 -5.04 -8.98
N LEU A 45 -10.38 -5.32 -7.84
CA LEU A 45 -10.23 -4.34 -6.76
C LEU A 45 -9.36 -3.16 -7.19
N ARG A 46 -8.24 -3.44 -7.87
CA ARG A 46 -7.30 -2.44 -8.39
C ARG A 46 -7.99 -1.49 -9.36
N ASP A 47 -8.63 -2.05 -10.38
CA ASP A 47 -9.31 -1.28 -11.42
C ASP A 47 -10.40 -0.40 -10.83
N ALA A 48 -11.16 -0.93 -9.88
CA ALA A 48 -12.20 -0.15 -9.24
C ALA A 48 -11.62 0.98 -8.36
N LEU A 49 -10.51 0.74 -7.66
CA LEU A 49 -9.84 1.78 -6.86
C LEU A 49 -9.30 2.91 -7.76
N LEU A 50 -8.72 2.57 -8.91
CA LEU A 50 -8.20 3.52 -9.92
C LEU A 50 -9.33 4.34 -10.59
N VAL A 51 -10.50 3.75 -10.77
CA VAL A 51 -11.70 4.45 -11.26
C VAL A 51 -12.28 5.36 -10.18
N LEU A 52 -12.36 4.89 -8.94
CA LEU A 52 -12.93 5.67 -7.84
C LEU A 52 -12.10 6.91 -7.53
N ARG A 53 -10.77 6.76 -7.49
CA ARG A 53 -9.84 7.79 -7.01
C ARG A 53 -10.32 8.40 -5.70
N PRO A 54 -10.42 7.59 -4.62
CA PRO A 54 -10.86 8.10 -3.34
C PRO A 54 -10.02 9.31 -2.94
N GLU A 55 -10.63 10.30 -2.29
CA GLU A 55 -9.94 11.53 -1.90
C GLU A 55 -8.70 11.26 -1.03
N ILE A 56 -8.76 10.24 -0.18
CA ILE A 56 -7.64 9.78 0.65
C ILE A 56 -6.43 9.25 -0.15
N TYR A 57 -6.62 8.92 -1.43
CA TYR A 57 -5.60 8.43 -2.36
C TYR A 57 -5.56 9.29 -3.63
N GLY A 58 -5.50 10.61 -3.47
CA GLY A 58 -5.78 11.59 -4.54
C GLY A 58 -5.03 11.37 -5.86
N SER A 59 -3.76 10.96 -5.81
CA SER A 59 -2.87 10.71 -6.95
C SER A 59 -2.64 9.22 -7.25
N ILE A 60 -3.52 8.33 -6.76
CA ILE A 60 -3.40 6.88 -7.01
C ILE A 60 -3.38 6.53 -8.50
N ALA A 61 -4.10 7.28 -9.33
CA ALA A 61 -4.17 7.06 -10.78
C ALA A 61 -3.08 7.80 -11.57
N GLU A 62 -2.15 8.47 -10.90
CA GLU A 62 -1.00 9.13 -11.53
C GLU A 62 0.25 8.23 -11.45
N GLU A 63 1.25 8.51 -12.29
CA GLU A 63 2.53 7.80 -12.30
C GLU A 63 3.40 8.06 -11.05
N LYS A 64 3.16 9.17 -10.35
CA LYS A 64 3.86 9.49 -9.11
C LYS A 64 3.26 8.73 -7.93
N VAL A 65 4.10 8.45 -6.94
CA VAL A 65 3.67 7.75 -5.72
C VAL A 65 2.77 8.65 -4.87
N GLU A 66 1.68 8.11 -4.32
CA GLU A 66 0.74 8.81 -3.43
C GLU A 66 1.23 8.83 -1.98
N LEU A 67 1.99 9.86 -1.63
CA LEU A 67 2.62 10.01 -0.32
C LEU A 67 1.64 10.11 0.85
N ASN A 68 0.53 10.85 0.71
CA ASN A 68 -0.44 11.00 1.80
C ASN A 68 -1.21 9.71 2.03
N GLY A 69 -1.51 8.98 0.95
CA GLY A 69 -2.10 7.65 1.04
C GLY A 69 -1.19 6.64 1.73
N LEU A 70 0.12 6.69 1.47
CA LEU A 70 1.10 5.85 2.17
C LEU A 70 1.13 6.13 3.67
N ILE A 71 1.22 7.40 4.08
CA ILE A 71 1.15 7.80 5.49
C ILE A 71 -0.16 7.29 6.13
N TYR A 72 -1.29 7.52 5.46
CA TYR A 72 -2.60 7.07 5.93
C TYR A 72 -2.68 5.56 6.18
N VAL A 73 -2.05 4.77 5.30
CA VAL A 73 -2.04 3.31 5.35
C VAL A 73 -1.07 2.77 6.41
N ILE A 74 0.14 3.34 6.52
CA ILE A 74 1.13 2.97 7.54
C ILE A 74 0.55 3.15 8.95
N GLU A 75 -0.24 4.19 9.18
CA GLU A 75 -0.92 4.42 10.46
C GLU A 75 -2.02 3.38 10.80
N ARG A 76 -2.44 2.54 9.84
CA ARG A 76 -3.60 1.63 9.96
C ARG A 76 -3.24 0.16 9.80
N LEU A 77 -2.19 -0.16 9.07
CA LEU A 77 -1.66 -1.51 8.95
C LEU A 77 -0.58 -1.77 10.00
N PRO A 78 -0.35 -3.03 10.41
CA PRO A 78 0.77 -3.34 11.29
C PRO A 78 2.10 -3.09 10.61
N GLU A 79 3.06 -2.61 11.37
CA GLU A 79 4.46 -2.47 10.95
C GLU A 79 5.04 -3.82 10.48
N GLY A 80 5.83 -3.81 9.41
CA GLY A 80 6.45 -4.99 8.82
C GLY A 80 5.49 -5.87 8.00
N ILE A 81 4.28 -5.39 7.71
CA ILE A 81 3.32 -6.13 6.86
C ILE A 81 3.82 -6.29 5.42
N GLU A 82 4.57 -5.31 4.93
CA GLU A 82 5.18 -5.27 3.60
C GLU A 82 6.26 -6.32 3.39
N GLU A 83 6.83 -6.84 4.47
CA GLU A 83 7.79 -7.95 4.45
C GLU A 83 7.09 -9.32 4.44
N CYS A 84 5.79 -9.37 4.71
CA CYS A 84 5.04 -10.61 4.86
C CYS A 84 4.42 -11.06 3.53
N ARG A 85 4.64 -12.33 3.18
CA ARG A 85 4.01 -13.00 2.03
C ARG A 85 2.56 -13.41 2.32
N TYR A 86 2.25 -13.72 3.57
CA TYR A 86 0.95 -14.20 4.00
C TYR A 86 0.35 -13.24 5.04
N ILE A 87 -0.87 -12.80 4.79
CA ILE A 87 -1.63 -11.96 5.71
C ILE A 87 -2.92 -12.69 6.04
N ASN A 88 -3.02 -13.16 7.29
CA ASN A 88 -4.17 -13.90 7.79
C ASN A 88 -5.08 -12.96 8.58
N LEU A 89 -6.37 -12.98 8.26
CA LEU A 89 -7.39 -12.23 8.98
C LEU A 89 -8.10 -13.22 9.90
N THR A 90 -7.84 -13.12 11.20
CA THR A 90 -8.29 -14.11 12.19
C THR A 90 -9.23 -13.47 13.21
N ALA A 91 -9.98 -14.30 13.95
CA ALA A 91 -10.54 -13.87 15.21
C ALA A 91 -9.43 -13.78 16.28
N ASP A 92 -9.79 -13.45 17.52
CA ASP A 92 -8.90 -13.66 18.66
C ASP A 92 -8.67 -15.18 18.83
N GLU A 93 -7.46 -15.62 18.52
CA GLU A 93 -7.01 -17.01 18.64
C GLU A 93 -6.15 -17.24 19.89
N GLY A 94 -6.05 -16.25 20.78
CA GLY A 94 -5.30 -16.36 22.04
C GLY A 94 -3.78 -16.22 21.91
N TYR A 95 -3.29 -15.65 20.80
CA TYR A 95 -1.85 -15.38 20.58
C TYR A 95 -1.24 -14.51 21.68
N SER A 96 -2.05 -13.68 22.36
CA SER A 96 -1.68 -12.89 23.53
C SER A 96 -1.14 -13.71 24.70
N ASN A 97 -1.46 -15.01 24.78
CA ASN A 97 -0.96 -15.92 25.81
C ASN A 97 0.39 -16.59 25.45
N SER A 98 1.03 -16.16 24.36
CA SER A 98 2.25 -16.76 23.83
C SER A 98 3.44 -15.78 23.89
N HIS A 99 4.52 -16.10 23.18
CA HIS A 99 5.69 -15.24 23.05
C HIS A 99 5.52 -14.14 21.98
N PHE A 100 4.46 -14.20 21.15
CA PHE A 100 4.23 -13.22 20.10
C PHE A 100 3.93 -11.85 20.72
N LYS A 101 4.66 -10.83 20.26
CA LYS A 101 4.43 -9.45 20.71
C LYS A 101 3.28 -8.83 19.92
N PRO A 102 2.31 -8.19 20.58
CA PRO A 102 1.22 -7.51 19.88
C PRO A 102 1.76 -6.28 19.14
N ILE A 103 1.37 -6.13 17.87
CA ILE A 103 1.59 -4.94 17.05
C ILE A 103 0.24 -4.23 16.94
N ILE A 104 0.17 -2.96 17.36
CA ILE A 104 -1.08 -2.19 17.37
C ILE A 104 -0.93 -0.98 16.46
N PRO A 105 -1.60 -0.94 15.29
CA PRO A 105 -1.52 0.21 14.40
C PRO A 105 -2.11 1.47 15.06
N PRO A 106 -1.46 2.64 14.95
CA PRO A 106 -1.82 3.85 15.69
C PRO A 106 -3.29 4.29 15.56
N LYS A 107 -3.86 4.17 14.35
CA LYS A 107 -5.22 4.65 14.04
C LYS A 107 -6.25 3.52 13.99
N ARG A 108 -5.88 2.31 13.56
CA ARG A 108 -6.81 1.15 13.55
C ARG A 108 -7.06 0.61 14.96
N ARG A 109 -6.04 0.59 15.83
CA ARG A 109 -6.11 0.21 17.26
C ARG A 109 -6.66 -1.19 17.49
N ARG A 110 -6.13 -2.14 16.75
CA ARG A 110 -6.53 -3.55 16.78
C ARG A 110 -5.28 -4.40 16.72
N THR A 111 -5.29 -5.50 17.45
CA THR A 111 -4.09 -6.32 17.61
C THR A 111 -3.73 -7.00 16.30
N CYS A 112 -2.43 -7.05 16.04
CA CYS A 112 -1.82 -7.91 15.05
C CYS A 112 -0.68 -8.68 15.72
N PHE A 113 -0.31 -9.79 15.11
CA PHE A 113 0.83 -10.58 15.53
C PHE A 113 1.64 -10.97 14.31
N ARG A 114 2.94 -10.69 14.35
CA ARG A 114 3.88 -11.27 13.40
C ARG A 114 4.22 -12.68 13.88
N ILE A 115 3.81 -13.68 13.12
CA ILE A 115 3.97 -15.10 13.47
C ILE A 115 5.37 -15.58 13.12
N ASP A 116 5.83 -15.20 11.92
CA ASP A 116 7.20 -15.45 11.46
C ASP A 116 7.64 -14.35 10.48
N LYS A 117 8.75 -14.61 9.75
CA LYS A 117 9.27 -13.66 8.77
C LYS A 117 8.31 -13.38 7.61
N ASP A 118 7.47 -14.35 7.24
CA ASP A 118 6.64 -14.34 6.05
C ASP A 118 5.14 -14.16 6.38
N GLN A 119 4.71 -14.31 7.65
CA GLN A 119 3.30 -14.30 8.04
C GLN A 119 2.94 -13.22 9.08
N MET A 120 1.94 -12.42 8.73
CA MET A 120 1.25 -11.47 9.61
C MET A 120 -0.18 -11.94 9.89
N ASN A 121 -0.58 -12.00 11.16
CA ASN A 121 -1.96 -12.21 11.57
C ASN A 121 -2.57 -10.89 12.03
N ILE A 122 -3.75 -10.56 11.52
CA ILE A 122 -4.52 -9.37 11.89
C ILE A 122 -5.82 -9.82 12.54
N GLU A 123 -6.01 -9.45 13.80
CA GLU A 123 -7.27 -9.73 14.48
C GLU A 123 -8.38 -8.81 13.95
N VAL A 124 -9.49 -9.42 13.56
CA VAL A 124 -10.70 -8.76 13.07
C VAL A 124 -11.80 -8.88 14.10
N THR A 125 -12.34 -7.74 14.53
CA THR A 125 -13.37 -7.67 15.59
C THR A 125 -14.67 -7.04 15.12
N ARG A 126 -14.64 -6.25 14.04
CA ARG A 126 -15.81 -5.54 13.49
C ARG A 126 -16.39 -6.19 12.23
N GLY A 127 -15.96 -7.41 11.92
CA GLY A 127 -16.48 -8.20 10.81
C GLY A 127 -16.09 -7.61 9.44
N ARG A 128 -17.05 -7.59 8.50
CA ARG A 128 -16.74 -7.39 7.08
C ARG A 128 -16.20 -6.01 6.72
N SER A 129 -16.65 -4.95 7.38
CA SER A 129 -16.19 -3.58 7.07
C SER A 129 -14.70 -3.40 7.34
N GLU A 130 -14.20 -3.94 8.45
CA GLU A 130 -12.78 -3.91 8.80
C GLU A 130 -11.92 -4.63 7.76
N ILE A 131 -12.40 -5.77 7.26
CA ILE A 131 -11.72 -6.52 6.20
C ILE A 131 -11.74 -5.74 4.88
N TYR A 132 -12.84 -5.04 4.55
CA TYR A 132 -12.88 -4.19 3.36
C TYR A 132 -11.85 -3.07 3.42
N ASP A 133 -11.68 -2.43 4.58
CA ASP A 133 -10.66 -1.40 4.78
C ASP A 133 -9.26 -1.98 4.60
N ILE A 134 -8.95 -3.12 5.25
CA ILE A 134 -7.65 -3.81 5.12
C ILE A 134 -7.37 -4.18 3.66
N LEU A 135 -8.32 -4.79 2.96
CA LEU A 135 -8.16 -5.16 1.54
C LEU A 135 -7.95 -3.93 0.66
N THR A 136 -8.62 -2.82 0.96
CA THR A 136 -8.45 -1.55 0.22
C THR A 136 -7.05 -1.00 0.44
N HIS A 137 -6.54 -1.00 1.67
CA HIS A 137 -5.18 -0.54 1.99
C HIS A 137 -4.11 -1.42 1.36
N LEU A 138 -4.28 -2.75 1.40
CA LEU A 138 -3.36 -3.67 0.73
C LEU A 138 -3.39 -3.47 -0.78
N THR A 139 -4.57 -3.32 -1.39
CA THR A 139 -4.70 -3.03 -2.82
C THR A 139 -4.00 -1.72 -3.19
N PHE A 140 -4.13 -0.69 -2.36
CA PHE A 140 -3.40 0.56 -2.51
C PHE A 140 -1.88 0.34 -2.47
N LEU A 141 -1.34 -0.36 -1.48
CA LEU A 141 0.10 -0.67 -1.40
C LEU A 141 0.58 -1.42 -2.66
N PHE A 142 -0.21 -2.36 -3.17
CA PHE A 142 0.12 -3.04 -4.42
C PHE A 142 0.18 -2.06 -5.59
N VAL A 143 -0.80 -1.17 -5.75
CA VAL A 143 -0.77 -0.13 -6.80
C VAL A 143 0.49 0.71 -6.71
N GLU A 144 0.83 1.21 -5.52
CA GLU A 144 2.01 2.05 -5.33
C GLU A 144 3.31 1.27 -5.55
N SER A 145 3.38 -0.02 -5.18
CA SER A 145 4.53 -0.88 -5.47
C SER A 145 4.80 -1.01 -6.96
N TYR A 146 3.75 -1.09 -7.80
CA TYR A 146 3.88 -1.13 -9.25
C TYR A 146 4.43 0.19 -9.82
N LYS A 147 4.03 1.34 -9.25
CA LYS A 147 4.58 2.62 -9.68
C LYS A 147 6.09 2.68 -9.41
N ILE A 148 6.52 2.25 -8.23
CA ILE A 148 7.94 2.19 -7.87
C ILE A 148 8.67 1.20 -8.80
N ALA A 149 8.13 0.00 -8.99
CA ALA A 149 8.72 -1.01 -9.86
C ALA A 149 8.89 -0.51 -11.29
N ASN A 150 7.87 0.14 -11.86
CA ASN A 150 7.91 0.71 -13.21
C ASN A 150 8.97 1.82 -13.38
N LYS A 151 9.33 2.51 -12.29
CA LYS A 151 10.39 3.54 -12.30
C LYS A 151 11.78 2.96 -12.11
N VAL A 152 11.87 1.83 -11.42
CA VAL A 152 13.13 1.26 -10.93
C VAL A 152 13.67 0.15 -11.83
N LEU A 153 12.80 -0.70 -12.36
CA LEU A 153 13.16 -1.84 -13.18
C LEU A 153 13.50 -1.39 -14.61
N LEU A 154 14.64 -1.85 -15.11
CA LEU A 154 15.12 -1.61 -16.47
C LEU A 154 14.69 -2.72 -17.43
N ASN A 155 14.43 -3.92 -16.92
CA ASN A 155 14.00 -5.09 -17.68
C ASN A 155 13.28 -6.11 -16.77
N ASP A 156 12.73 -7.15 -17.39
CA ASP A 156 12.05 -8.25 -16.71
C ASP A 156 13.01 -9.23 -15.99
N GLU A 157 14.32 -9.07 -16.18
CA GLU A 157 15.37 -9.88 -15.53
C GLU A 157 15.72 -9.35 -14.13
N GLY A 158 15.12 -8.24 -13.71
CA GLY A 158 15.31 -7.64 -12.39
C GLY A 158 16.46 -6.63 -12.32
N GLU A 159 17.00 -6.18 -13.46
CA GLU A 159 17.99 -5.11 -13.46
C GLU A 159 17.35 -3.79 -13.02
N THR A 160 18.03 -3.06 -12.13
CA THR A 160 17.52 -1.80 -11.55
C THR A 160 18.40 -0.60 -11.87
N ILE A 161 17.80 0.58 -11.82
CA ILE A 161 18.50 1.87 -11.92
C ILE A 161 19.56 2.03 -10.82
N ARG A 162 20.55 2.88 -11.08
CA ARG A 162 21.66 3.15 -10.15
C ARG A 162 21.17 3.67 -8.79
N GLU A 163 20.17 4.53 -8.79
CA GLU A 163 19.56 5.15 -7.61
C GLU A 163 19.01 4.09 -6.65
N TRP A 164 18.35 3.06 -7.21
CA TRP A 164 17.83 1.94 -6.43
C TRP A 164 18.94 1.10 -5.82
N LYS A 165 19.99 0.77 -6.60
CA LYS A 165 21.15 0.01 -6.11
C LYS A 165 21.85 0.72 -4.94
N LYS A 166 21.92 2.06 -4.96
CA LYS A 166 22.43 2.84 -3.83
C LYS A 166 21.54 2.77 -2.60
N LEU A 167 20.22 2.91 -2.80
CA LEU A 167 19.25 2.82 -1.71
C LEU A 167 19.31 1.43 -1.06
N GLU A 168 19.30 0.38 -1.88
CA GLU A 168 19.42 -1.01 -1.46
C GLU A 168 20.70 -1.26 -0.66
N ASP A 169 21.86 -0.84 -1.17
CA ASP A 169 23.14 -0.97 -0.46
C ASP A 169 23.15 -0.25 0.89
N THR A 170 22.54 0.94 0.98
CA THR A 170 22.39 1.68 2.23
C THR A 170 21.50 0.94 3.23
N VAL A 171 20.34 0.45 2.79
CA VAL A 171 19.35 -0.21 3.65
C VAL A 171 19.85 -1.58 4.12
N LEU A 172 20.32 -2.43 3.20
CA LEU A 172 20.76 -3.80 3.52
C LEU A 172 21.99 -3.84 4.44
N HIS A 173 22.89 -2.86 4.32
CA HIS A 173 24.08 -2.78 5.17
C HIS A 173 23.90 -1.85 6.38
N ASN A 174 22.68 -1.32 6.61
CA ASN A 174 22.36 -0.41 7.71
C ASN A 174 23.38 0.74 7.85
N ARG A 175 23.74 1.36 6.72
CA ARG A 175 24.80 2.37 6.69
C ARG A 175 24.34 3.64 7.39
N LYS A 176 25.14 4.14 8.33
CA LYS A 176 24.91 5.47 8.91
C LYS A 176 25.22 6.54 7.86
N LEU A 177 24.21 7.34 7.53
CA LEU A 177 24.35 8.43 6.58
C LEU A 177 24.78 9.71 7.30
N SER A 178 25.72 10.44 6.70
CA SER A 178 25.92 11.85 7.05
C SER A 178 24.71 12.68 6.62
N ARG A 179 24.64 13.94 7.05
CA ARG A 179 23.59 14.87 6.59
C ARG A 179 23.62 15.03 5.07
N ASP A 180 24.80 15.17 4.49
CA ASP A 180 24.97 15.36 3.05
C ASP A 180 24.59 14.08 2.27
N ASP A 181 24.98 12.91 2.77
CA ASP A 181 24.58 11.63 2.16
C ASP A 181 23.07 11.39 2.24
N ARG A 182 22.44 11.84 3.33
CA ARG A 182 20.98 11.78 3.50
C ARG A 182 20.28 12.66 2.48
N ASP A 183 20.74 13.88 2.25
CA ASP A 183 20.17 14.76 1.23
C ASP A 183 20.36 14.17 -0.18
N ILE A 184 21.50 13.55 -0.48
CA ILE A 184 21.71 12.80 -1.72
C ILE A 184 20.70 11.65 -1.84
N MET A 185 20.49 10.88 -0.77
CA MET A 185 19.56 9.75 -0.78
C MET A 185 18.10 10.22 -0.93
N LEU A 186 17.72 11.31 -0.28
CA LEU A 186 16.40 11.93 -0.45
C LEU A 186 16.18 12.40 -1.89
N ALA A 187 17.21 12.92 -2.57
CA ALA A 187 17.12 13.27 -3.98
C ALA A 187 16.94 12.03 -4.88
N HIS A 188 17.63 10.93 -4.59
CA HIS A 188 17.43 9.66 -5.27
C HIS A 188 16.02 9.09 -5.05
N MET A 189 15.51 9.12 -3.82
CA MET A 189 14.14 8.70 -3.51
C MET A 189 13.09 9.60 -4.20
N ALA A 190 13.28 10.92 -4.22
CA ALA A 190 12.38 11.83 -4.92
C ALA A 190 12.22 11.46 -6.40
N SER A 191 13.33 11.11 -7.07
CA SER A 191 13.33 10.61 -8.46
C SER A 191 12.53 9.30 -8.59
N ILE A 192 12.81 8.31 -7.72
CA ILE A 192 12.13 7.00 -7.71
C ILE A 192 10.62 7.16 -7.50
N LEU A 193 10.22 8.05 -6.59
CA LEU A 193 8.82 8.27 -6.22
C LEU A 193 8.07 9.18 -7.22
N GLY A 194 8.77 9.80 -8.17
CA GLY A 194 8.21 10.80 -9.08
C GLY A 194 7.72 12.05 -8.33
N ARG A 195 8.39 12.40 -7.23
CA ARG A 195 8.05 13.51 -6.32
C ARG A 195 9.19 14.51 -6.27
N THR A 196 8.88 15.70 -5.78
CA THR A 196 9.91 16.71 -5.53
C THR A 196 10.77 16.34 -4.32
N PHE A 197 11.98 16.90 -4.26
CA PHE A 197 12.84 16.78 -3.09
C PHE A 197 12.14 17.31 -1.83
N GLU A 198 11.45 18.46 -1.94
CA GLU A 198 10.72 19.08 -0.83
C GLU A 198 9.61 18.18 -0.29
N GLU A 199 8.76 17.61 -1.16
CA GLU A 199 7.72 16.67 -0.74
C GLU A 199 8.32 15.44 -0.03
N THR A 200 9.40 14.89 -0.59
CA THR A 200 10.06 13.70 -0.04
C THR A 200 10.71 14.01 1.32
N GLN A 201 11.38 15.15 1.44
CA GLN A 201 11.97 15.61 2.69
C GLN A 201 10.91 15.83 3.77
N LYS A 202 9.76 16.43 3.41
CA LYS A 202 8.65 16.64 4.34
C LYS A 202 8.15 15.31 4.91
N VAL A 203 7.91 14.31 4.05
CA VAL A 203 7.46 12.97 4.50
C VAL A 203 8.53 12.29 5.35
N HIS A 204 9.81 12.39 4.99
CA HIS A 204 10.88 11.86 5.82
C HIS A 204 10.89 12.51 7.22
N GLN A 205 10.67 13.83 7.33
CA GLN A 205 10.56 14.50 8.64
C GLN A 205 9.33 14.08 9.45
N GLU A 206 8.25 13.68 8.78
CA GLU A 206 7.02 13.18 9.43
C GLU A 206 7.17 11.74 9.92
N LEU A 207 7.90 10.90 9.19
CA LEU A 207 8.07 9.48 9.49
C LEU A 207 9.34 9.13 10.29
N LYS A 208 10.28 10.07 10.47
CA LYS A 208 11.50 9.79 11.24
C LYS A 208 11.17 9.38 12.67
N GLU A 209 11.89 8.41 13.19
CA GLU A 209 11.80 7.97 14.59
C GLU A 209 13.12 8.23 15.32
N GLU A 210 13.09 8.37 16.64
CA GLU A 210 14.30 8.59 17.44
C GLU A 210 15.35 7.47 17.25
N ASN A 211 14.87 6.24 17.00
CA ASN A 211 15.72 5.06 16.78
C ASN A 211 15.94 4.74 15.29
N ASN A 212 15.31 5.50 14.37
CA ASN A 212 15.45 5.40 12.93
C ASN A 212 15.41 6.81 12.28
N PRO A 213 16.49 7.60 12.44
CA PRO A 213 16.50 9.06 12.26
C PRO A 213 16.79 9.59 10.85
#